data_AF-A0A9N9AJN0-F1
#
_entry.id   AF-A0A9N9AJN0-F1
#
_cell.length_a   1.000
_cell.length_b   1.000
_cell.length_c   1.000
_cell.angle_alpha   90.00
_cell.angle_beta   90.00
_cell.angle_gamma   90.00
#
_symmetry.space_group_name_H-M   'P 1'
#
loop_
_entity.id
_entity.type
_entity.pdbx_description
1 polymer ?
#
loop_
_entity_poly.entity_id
_entity_poly.type
_entity_poly.pdbx_seq_one_letter_code
_entity_poly.pdbx_strand_id
1 'polypeptide(L)'
;MFGITFLCFLQGVEEPFLVAVDETDMINHLKEGILSRRRGIIRENAETFKIWKVFIPVNEYNKLRNPPVEIESGEELEGSQRITSIGEVRNEYIQVFMENPDSVIIPPTLTKQVKETDNKIKGLENKIQGLENKIQGLANIIQSVASIDGAGVEMDCYLEEICKLGVIKVSDELHIKKGYSEDPKPVKIGCRVIGIDNGIFTVTLIGYDEERKIITSLVLLEIWLLNKFNLDKQYRPKYYSRPDENIDIIRNGEDMGNVKKRYKELKK
;
A
#
# COMPACT_ATOMS: atom_id res chain seq x y z
N MET A 1 -0.10 -56.90 40.15
CA MET A 1 -0.69 -55.63 39.74
C MET A 1 -0.75 -55.62 38.23
N PHE A 2 -1.95 -55.61 37.67
CA PHE A 2 -2.13 -55.38 36.24
C PHE A 2 -2.02 -53.88 36.04
N GLY A 3 -0.88 -53.42 35.51
CA GLY A 3 -0.70 -52.01 35.21
C GLY A 3 -1.36 -51.68 33.87
N ILE A 4 -2.14 -50.61 33.83
CA ILE A 4 -2.65 -50.04 32.58
C ILE A 4 -1.58 -49.09 32.04
N THR A 5 -1.35 -49.09 30.73
CA THR A 5 -0.46 -48.13 30.07
C THR A 5 -1.22 -47.28 29.07
N PHE A 6 -1.29 -45.97 29.30
CA PHE A 6 -1.94 -45.03 28.39
C PHE A 6 -0.96 -44.41 27.40
N LEU A 7 -1.42 -44.20 26.17
CA LEU A 7 -0.72 -43.36 25.20
C LEU A 7 -1.19 -41.91 25.35
N CYS A 8 -0.31 -41.08 25.91
CA CYS A 8 -0.54 -39.68 26.21
C CYS A 8 0.10 -38.77 25.15
N PHE A 9 -0.50 -37.60 24.91
CA PHE A 9 0.04 -36.55 24.06
C PHE A 9 -0.02 -35.20 24.76
N LEU A 10 1.08 -34.45 24.70
CA LEU A 10 1.15 -33.09 25.24
C LEU A 10 1.07 -32.09 24.10
N GLN A 11 0.10 -31.19 24.17
CA GLN A 11 -0.06 -30.11 23.20
C GLN A 11 1.22 -29.27 23.09
N GLY A 12 1.72 -29.09 21.85
CA GLY A 12 2.98 -28.41 21.57
C GLY A 12 4.23 -29.30 21.61
N VAL A 13 4.10 -30.60 21.94
CA VAL A 13 5.17 -31.61 21.79
C VAL A 13 4.86 -32.50 20.58
N GLU A 14 5.88 -32.93 19.85
CA GLU A 14 5.66 -33.63 18.57
C GLU A 14 5.30 -35.12 18.71
N GLU A 15 5.72 -35.80 19.80
CA GLU A 15 5.57 -37.26 19.89
C GLU A 15 4.73 -37.71 21.11
N PRO A 16 3.75 -38.62 20.91
CA PRO A 16 3.03 -39.25 21.99
C PRO A 16 3.95 -40.13 22.82
N PHE A 17 3.57 -40.39 24.07
CA PHE A 17 4.39 -41.13 25.02
C PHE A 17 3.53 -41.98 25.96
N LEU A 18 4.09 -43.08 26.41
CA LEU A 18 3.39 -44.02 27.28
C LEU A 18 3.50 -43.61 28.75
N VAL A 19 2.43 -43.80 29.52
CA VAL A 19 2.41 -43.63 30.98
C VAL A 19 1.71 -44.83 31.61
N ALA A 20 2.42 -45.52 32.51
CA ALA A 20 1.89 -46.67 33.22
C ALA A 20 1.32 -46.26 34.60
N VAL A 21 0.18 -46.83 34.95
CA VAL A 21 -0.64 -46.53 36.13
C VAL A 21 -1.35 -47.80 36.60
N ASP A 22 -1.81 -47.84 37.85
CA ASP A 22 -2.59 -48.97 38.38
C ASP A 22 -4.07 -48.86 37.99
N GLU A 23 -4.78 -49.99 37.86
CA GLU A 23 -6.22 -50.02 37.59
C GLU A 23 -7.05 -49.34 38.70
N THR A 24 -6.53 -49.34 39.93
CA THR A 24 -7.18 -48.73 41.09
C THR A 24 -6.91 -47.24 41.22
N ASP A 25 -6.00 -46.70 40.40
CA ASP A 25 -5.59 -45.30 40.46
C ASP A 25 -6.72 -44.36 39.97
N MET A 26 -6.62 -43.11 40.41
CA MET A 26 -7.42 -41.99 39.93
C MET A 26 -6.70 -41.19 38.83
N ILE A 27 -7.42 -40.38 38.07
CA ILE A 27 -6.85 -39.48 37.04
C ILE A 27 -5.74 -38.58 37.61
N ASN A 28 -5.82 -38.16 38.88
CA ASN A 28 -4.73 -37.42 39.51
C ASN A 28 -3.41 -38.21 39.56
N HIS A 29 -3.44 -39.53 39.75
CA HIS A 29 -2.22 -40.34 39.70
C HIS A 29 -1.66 -40.41 38.29
N LEU A 30 -2.53 -40.45 37.26
CA LEU A 30 -2.11 -40.32 35.87
C LEU A 30 -1.46 -38.95 35.59
N LYS A 31 -2.01 -37.86 36.13
CA LYS A 31 -1.42 -36.51 36.06
C LYS A 31 -0.01 -36.50 36.66
N GLU A 32 0.17 -37.10 37.83
CA GLU A 32 1.49 -37.20 38.49
C GLU A 32 2.49 -38.08 37.71
N GLY A 33 2.02 -39.19 37.14
CA GLY A 33 2.83 -40.06 36.28
C GLY A 33 3.31 -39.33 35.01
N ILE A 34 2.42 -38.56 34.40
CA ILE A 34 2.71 -37.69 33.26
C ILE A 34 3.75 -36.63 33.63
N LEU A 35 3.55 -35.90 34.74
CA LEU A 35 4.50 -34.89 35.21
C LEU A 35 5.88 -35.48 35.48
N SER A 36 5.92 -36.66 36.09
CA SER A 36 7.19 -37.35 36.38
C SER A 36 7.93 -37.72 35.10
N ARG A 37 7.22 -38.11 34.03
CA ARG A 37 7.79 -38.41 32.70
C ARG A 37 8.20 -37.16 31.92
N ARG A 38 7.51 -36.04 32.10
CA ARG A 38 7.68 -34.80 31.30
C ARG A 38 8.10 -33.59 32.12
N ARG A 39 8.77 -33.79 33.27
CA ARG A 39 9.23 -32.76 34.23
C ARG A 39 10.10 -31.65 33.60
N GLY A 40 10.72 -31.89 32.45
CA GLY A 40 11.49 -30.89 31.70
C GLY A 40 10.69 -30.02 30.73
N ILE A 41 9.47 -30.44 30.37
CA ILE A 41 8.59 -29.74 29.43
C ILE A 41 7.45 -29.04 30.16
N ILE A 42 6.84 -29.72 31.15
CA ILE A 42 5.78 -29.16 31.97
C ILE A 42 6.43 -28.56 33.22
N ARG A 43 6.38 -27.23 33.36
CA ARG A 43 6.98 -26.49 34.49
C ARG A 43 5.99 -26.25 35.64
N GLU A 44 4.74 -26.64 35.46
CA GLU A 44 3.64 -26.37 36.39
C GLU A 44 3.19 -27.62 37.18
N ASN A 45 2.43 -27.41 38.26
CA ASN A 45 1.90 -28.46 39.13
C ASN A 45 0.71 -29.19 38.49
N ALA A 46 0.38 -30.41 38.96
CA ALA A 46 -0.68 -31.27 38.40
C ALA A 46 -2.07 -30.62 38.32
N GLU A 47 -2.30 -29.59 39.14
CA GLU A 47 -3.55 -28.87 39.23
C GLU A 47 -3.78 -27.89 38.07
N THR A 48 -2.74 -27.55 37.30
CA THR A 48 -2.78 -26.46 36.31
C THR A 48 -3.19 -26.91 34.91
N PHE A 49 -2.86 -28.15 34.52
CA PHE A 49 -3.16 -28.65 33.18
C PHE A 49 -4.40 -29.54 33.18
N LYS A 50 -5.17 -29.39 32.11
CA LYS A 50 -6.37 -30.19 31.84
C LYS A 50 -6.00 -31.42 31.03
N ILE A 51 -6.66 -32.52 31.34
CA ILE A 51 -6.55 -33.76 30.58
C ILE A 51 -7.89 -34.00 29.90
N TRP A 52 -7.82 -34.38 28.63
CA TRP A 52 -8.94 -34.78 27.82
C TRP A 52 -8.74 -36.24 27.42
N LYS A 53 -9.78 -37.05 27.59
CA LYS A 53 -9.90 -38.35 26.95
C LYS A 53 -10.18 -38.11 25.48
N VAL A 54 -9.40 -38.75 24.61
CA VAL A 54 -9.56 -38.68 23.15
C VAL A 54 -9.30 -40.06 22.55
N PHE A 55 -9.78 -40.34 21.34
CA PHE A 55 -9.42 -41.55 20.59
C PHE A 55 -9.01 -41.15 19.18
N ILE A 56 -7.77 -40.69 19.02
CA ILE A 56 -7.24 -40.26 17.72
C ILE A 56 -6.16 -41.24 17.24
N PRO A 57 -6.25 -41.79 16.02
CA PRO A 57 -5.19 -42.62 15.46
C PRO A 57 -3.82 -41.93 15.55
N VAL A 58 -2.76 -42.67 15.89
CA VAL A 58 -1.42 -42.08 16.09
C VAL A 58 -0.93 -41.32 14.86
N ASN A 59 -1.28 -41.77 13.65
CA ASN A 59 -0.94 -41.10 12.39
C ASN A 59 -1.75 -39.81 12.12
N GLU A 60 -2.79 -39.53 12.90
CA GLU A 60 -3.65 -38.35 12.78
C GLU A 60 -3.45 -37.35 13.92
N TYR A 61 -2.33 -37.42 14.65
CA TYR A 61 -2.00 -36.53 15.77
C TYR A 61 -2.08 -35.03 15.43
N ASN A 62 -2.00 -34.64 14.15
CA ASN A 62 -2.24 -33.27 13.70
C ASN A 62 -3.62 -32.72 14.12
N LYS A 63 -4.63 -33.57 14.31
CA LYS A 63 -5.97 -33.19 14.82
C LYS A 63 -5.92 -32.64 16.25
N LEU A 64 -4.89 -33.00 17.02
CA LEU A 64 -4.66 -32.50 18.38
C LEU A 64 -4.15 -31.04 18.42
N ARG A 65 -3.93 -30.42 17.25
CA ARG A 65 -3.73 -28.97 17.12
C ARG A 65 -5.04 -28.18 17.17
N ASN A 66 -6.19 -28.84 17.11
CA ASN A 66 -7.46 -28.14 17.28
C ASN A 66 -7.75 -27.96 18.78
N PRO A 67 -8.53 -26.94 19.17
CA PRO A 67 -9.05 -26.83 20.52
C PRO A 67 -9.75 -28.13 20.95
N PRO A 68 -9.68 -28.53 22.24
CA PRO A 68 -10.30 -29.78 22.70
C PRO A 68 -11.79 -29.90 22.38
N VAL A 69 -12.51 -28.76 22.40
CA VAL A 69 -13.95 -28.66 22.08
C VAL A 69 -14.25 -29.03 20.62
N GLU A 70 -13.26 -28.96 19.73
CA GLU A 70 -13.39 -29.31 18.31
C GLU A 70 -13.00 -30.77 18.02
N ILE A 71 -12.53 -31.52 19.02
CA ILE A 71 -12.22 -32.95 18.89
C ILE A 71 -13.50 -33.73 19.21
N GLU A 72 -14.06 -34.42 18.22
CA GLU A 72 -15.34 -35.15 18.33
C GLU A 72 -15.37 -36.16 19.49
N SER A 73 -14.22 -36.76 19.83
CA SER A 73 -14.07 -37.71 20.95
C SER A 73 -13.58 -37.06 22.25
N GLY A 74 -13.46 -35.73 22.31
CA GLY A 74 -12.84 -34.98 23.40
C GLY A 74 -13.76 -34.87 24.62
N GLU A 75 -13.37 -35.50 25.71
CA GLU A 75 -14.07 -35.41 27.00
C GLU A 75 -13.08 -35.00 28.10
N GLU A 76 -13.35 -33.89 28.82
CA GLU A 76 -12.49 -33.44 29.92
C GLU A 76 -12.55 -34.45 31.07
N LEU A 77 -11.39 -34.88 31.56
CA LEU A 77 -11.27 -35.80 32.69
C LEU A 77 -11.06 -35.04 33.99
N GLU A 78 -11.89 -35.34 34.98
CA GLU A 78 -11.76 -34.82 36.33
C GLU A 78 -10.76 -35.64 37.14
N GLY A 79 -9.97 -34.97 37.98
CA GLY A 79 -8.89 -35.60 38.76
C GLY A 79 -9.33 -36.73 39.70
N SER A 80 -10.58 -36.68 40.18
CA SER A 80 -11.19 -37.65 41.08
C SER A 80 -11.75 -38.89 40.38
N GLN A 81 -11.85 -38.89 39.04
CA GLN A 81 -12.35 -40.04 38.29
C GLN A 81 -11.38 -41.22 38.39
N ARG A 82 -11.92 -42.44 38.33
CA ARG A 82 -11.10 -43.65 38.24
C ARG A 82 -10.46 -43.75 36.85
N ILE A 83 -9.25 -44.29 36.78
CA ILE A 83 -8.55 -44.48 35.51
C ILE A 83 -9.32 -45.35 34.51
N THR A 84 -10.11 -46.30 35.01
CA THR A 84 -10.98 -47.15 34.17
C THR A 84 -12.05 -46.38 33.38
N SER A 85 -12.32 -45.12 33.73
CA SER A 85 -13.24 -44.24 32.97
C SER A 85 -12.74 -43.89 31.56
N ILE A 86 -11.42 -43.98 31.33
CA ILE A 86 -10.82 -43.74 30.00
C ILE A 86 -11.25 -44.83 29.00
N GLY A 87 -11.70 -45.99 29.47
CA GLY A 87 -12.18 -47.08 28.63
C GLY A 87 -11.06 -48.03 28.19
N GLU A 88 -11.25 -48.69 27.06
CA GLU A 88 -10.32 -49.70 26.55
C GLU A 88 -8.98 -49.10 26.14
N VAL A 89 -7.89 -49.76 26.57
CA VAL A 89 -6.54 -49.33 26.26
C VAL A 89 -6.07 -49.82 24.91
N ARG A 90 -5.82 -48.87 23.99
CA ARG A 90 -5.45 -49.15 22.60
C ARG A 90 -4.21 -48.37 22.22
N ASN A 91 -3.15 -49.07 21.84
CA ASN A 91 -1.85 -48.47 21.54
C ASN A 91 -1.81 -47.79 20.16
N GLU A 92 -2.75 -48.11 19.25
CA GLU A 92 -2.85 -47.45 17.95
C GLU A 92 -3.61 -46.10 17.97
N TYR A 93 -4.09 -45.68 19.14
CA TYR A 93 -4.75 -44.39 19.36
C TYR A 93 -4.09 -43.61 20.50
N ILE A 94 -4.02 -42.29 20.34
CA ILE A 94 -3.79 -41.37 21.44
C ILE A 94 -5.06 -41.34 22.28
N GLN A 95 -4.90 -41.61 23.58
CA GLN A 95 -6.00 -41.83 24.52
C GLN A 95 -6.21 -40.65 25.45
N VAL A 96 -5.11 -39.95 25.73
CA VAL A 96 -5.03 -38.90 26.74
C VAL A 96 -4.34 -37.71 26.10
N PHE A 97 -5.07 -36.62 25.94
CA PHE A 97 -4.59 -35.36 25.39
C PHE A 97 -4.49 -34.30 26.49
N MET A 98 -3.36 -33.63 26.55
CA MET A 98 -3.13 -32.59 27.57
C MET A 98 -3.15 -31.23 26.91
N GLU A 99 -4.08 -30.38 27.37
CA GLU A 99 -4.12 -28.97 26.97
C GLU A 99 -3.08 -28.20 27.80
N ASN A 100 -2.10 -27.63 27.12
CA ASN A 100 -1.10 -26.78 27.77
C ASN A 100 -1.64 -25.34 27.79
N PRO A 101 -1.92 -24.75 28.97
CA PRO A 101 -2.50 -23.41 29.09
C PRO A 101 -1.61 -22.31 28.48
N ASP A 102 -0.30 -22.53 28.40
CA ASP A 102 0.65 -21.59 27.77
C ASP A 102 0.78 -21.80 26.25
N SER A 103 0.26 -22.90 25.71
CA SER A 103 0.29 -23.11 24.27
C SER A 103 -0.85 -22.31 23.64
N VAL A 104 -0.55 -21.10 23.23
CA VAL A 104 -1.43 -20.33 22.35
C VAL A 104 -1.51 -21.09 21.01
N ILE A 105 -2.40 -22.06 20.92
CA ILE A 105 -2.84 -22.57 19.64
C ILE A 105 -3.59 -21.43 18.98
N ILE A 106 -2.96 -20.82 17.98
CA ILE A 106 -3.64 -19.95 17.05
C ILE A 106 -4.37 -20.89 16.08
N PRO A 107 -5.71 -20.97 16.11
CA PRO A 107 -6.46 -21.81 15.18
C PRO A 107 -6.08 -21.49 13.73
N PRO A 108 -6.03 -22.48 12.83
CA PRO A 108 -5.75 -22.25 11.40
C PRO A 108 -6.70 -21.21 10.79
N THR A 109 -7.93 -21.16 11.28
CA THR A 109 -8.97 -20.20 10.92
C THR A 109 -8.57 -18.76 11.26
N LEU A 110 -7.99 -18.56 12.45
CA LEU A 110 -7.44 -17.27 12.88
C LEU A 110 -6.21 -16.90 12.04
N THR A 111 -5.34 -17.86 11.69
CA THR A 111 -4.21 -17.59 10.77
C THR A 111 -4.67 -17.12 9.40
N LYS A 112 -5.75 -17.72 8.85
CA LYS A 112 -6.33 -17.31 7.57
C LYS A 112 -6.96 -15.91 7.65
N GLN A 113 -7.72 -15.64 8.71
CA GLN A 113 -8.32 -14.32 8.95
C GLN A 113 -7.27 -13.22 9.10
N VAL A 114 -6.17 -13.50 9.81
CA VAL A 114 -5.04 -12.57 9.95
C VAL A 114 -4.43 -12.27 8.58
N LYS A 115 -4.15 -13.28 7.75
CA LYS A 115 -3.63 -13.07 6.39
C LYS A 115 -4.57 -12.27 5.49
N GLU A 116 -5.87 -12.54 5.54
CA GLU A 116 -6.86 -11.76 4.78
C GLU A 116 -6.92 -10.30 5.26
N THR A 117 -6.80 -10.09 6.56
CA THR A 117 -6.77 -8.74 7.16
C THR A 117 -5.51 -7.99 6.75
N ASP A 118 -4.34 -8.64 6.79
CA ASP A 118 -3.06 -8.08 6.31
C ASP A 118 -3.14 -7.64 4.84
N ASN A 119 -3.75 -8.45 3.99
CA ASN A 119 -3.93 -8.10 2.58
C ASN A 119 -4.87 -6.89 2.40
N LYS A 120 -5.92 -6.79 3.21
CA LYS A 120 -6.81 -5.60 3.20
C LYS A 120 -6.07 -4.36 3.69
N ILE A 121 -5.25 -4.47 4.72
CA ILE A 121 -4.42 -3.37 5.24
C ILE A 121 -3.46 -2.87 4.15
N LYS A 122 -2.70 -3.77 3.49
CA LYS A 122 -1.84 -3.40 2.35
C LYS A 122 -2.60 -2.72 1.22
N GLY A 123 -3.82 -3.19 0.94
CA GLY A 123 -4.71 -2.57 -0.04
C GLY A 123 -5.12 -1.15 0.35
N LEU A 124 -5.36 -0.90 1.64
CA LEU A 124 -5.66 0.43 2.17
C LEU A 124 -4.42 1.34 2.16
N GLU A 125 -3.26 0.85 2.57
CA GLU A 125 -1.98 1.58 2.52
C GLU A 125 -1.68 2.09 1.11
N ASN A 126 -1.84 1.24 0.08
CA ASN A 126 -1.67 1.64 -1.32
C ASN A 126 -2.65 2.74 -1.74
N LYS A 127 -3.90 2.70 -1.26
CA LYS A 127 -4.89 3.74 -1.54
C LYS A 127 -4.54 5.06 -0.83
N ILE A 128 -4.08 4.99 0.41
CA ILE A 128 -3.60 6.16 1.18
C ILE A 128 -2.43 6.80 0.45
N GLN A 129 -1.43 6.02 0.03
CA GLN A 129 -0.29 6.54 -0.74
C GLN A 129 -0.74 7.21 -2.06
N GLY A 130 -1.72 6.62 -2.74
CA GLY A 130 -2.33 7.21 -3.93
C GLY A 130 -3.05 8.53 -3.65
N LEU A 131 -3.72 8.66 -2.50
CA LEU A 131 -4.34 9.91 -2.07
C LEU A 131 -3.30 10.96 -1.66
N GLU A 132 -2.25 10.58 -0.93
CA GLU A 132 -1.13 11.46 -0.59
C GLU A 132 -0.47 12.05 -1.84
N ASN A 133 -0.23 11.23 -2.86
CA ASN A 133 0.31 11.71 -4.14
C ASN A 133 -0.63 12.72 -4.82
N LYS A 134 -1.94 12.51 -4.76
CA LYS A 134 -2.93 13.47 -5.28
C LYS A 134 -2.95 14.75 -4.45
N ILE A 135 -2.89 14.66 -3.13
CA ILE A 135 -2.81 15.81 -2.23
C ILE A 135 -1.55 16.61 -2.50
N GLN A 136 -0.40 15.96 -2.67
CA GLN A 136 0.85 16.64 -3.03
C GLN A 136 0.74 17.31 -4.40
N GLY A 137 0.12 16.65 -5.39
CA GLY A 137 -0.17 17.25 -6.68
C GLY A 137 -1.06 18.50 -6.56
N LEU A 138 -2.13 18.42 -5.75
CA LEU A 138 -3.01 19.55 -5.47
C LEU A 138 -2.29 20.65 -4.67
N ALA A 139 -1.43 20.31 -3.72
CA ALA A 139 -0.64 21.27 -2.95
C ALA A 139 0.34 22.02 -3.85
N ASN A 140 0.95 21.35 -4.82
CA ASN A 140 1.80 22.00 -5.82
C ASN A 140 0.97 22.93 -6.73
N ILE A 141 -0.26 22.54 -7.10
CA ILE A 141 -1.19 23.40 -7.84
C ILE A 141 -1.60 24.60 -6.98
N ILE A 142 -1.96 24.38 -5.71
CA ILE A 142 -2.33 25.45 -4.78
C ILE A 142 -1.15 26.37 -4.53
N GLN A 143 0.08 25.88 -4.40
CA GLN A 143 1.27 26.75 -4.34
C GLN A 143 1.39 27.55 -5.64
N SER A 144 1.22 26.93 -6.80
CA SER A 144 1.23 27.65 -8.08
C SER A 144 0.11 28.69 -8.20
N VAL A 145 -1.04 28.49 -7.52
CA VAL A 145 -2.19 29.40 -7.50
C VAL A 145 -2.12 30.43 -6.37
N ALA A 146 -1.54 30.10 -5.22
CA ALA A 146 -1.30 31.02 -4.12
C ALA A 146 -0.14 31.97 -4.46
N SER A 147 0.81 31.53 -5.29
CA SER A 147 1.72 32.42 -6.01
C SER A 147 1.01 33.32 -7.03
N ILE A 148 -0.25 33.06 -7.38
CA ILE A 148 -1.10 33.93 -8.23
C ILE A 148 -1.94 34.90 -7.39
N ASP A 149 -2.37 34.52 -6.17
CA ASP A 149 -3.32 35.31 -5.36
C ASP A 149 -2.76 35.91 -4.04
N GLY A 150 -1.51 35.62 -3.65
CA GLY A 150 -0.96 36.00 -2.33
C GLY A 150 0.18 37.04 -2.31
N ALA A 151 0.76 37.35 -3.45
CA ALA A 151 1.56 38.55 -3.65
C ALA A 151 0.90 39.23 -4.84
N GLY A 152 0.54 40.51 -4.71
CA GLY A 152 -0.07 41.25 -5.82
C GLY A 152 0.67 40.89 -7.08
N VAL A 153 -0.05 40.28 -8.05
CA VAL A 153 0.43 39.71 -9.31
C VAL A 153 1.81 40.30 -9.56
N GLU A 154 2.87 39.57 -9.21
CA GLU A 154 4.21 40.04 -9.55
C GLU A 154 4.25 39.81 -11.05
N MET A 155 3.71 40.83 -11.73
CA MET A 155 3.67 40.99 -13.14
C MET A 155 5.05 40.59 -13.59
N ASP A 156 5.15 39.57 -14.44
CA ASP A 156 6.42 39.25 -15.03
C ASP A 156 6.80 40.51 -15.81
N CYS A 157 7.65 41.38 -15.22
CA CYS A 157 8.01 42.68 -15.78
C CYS A 157 8.50 42.49 -17.22
N TYR A 158 9.06 41.32 -17.50
CA TYR A 158 9.46 40.89 -18.81
C TYR A 158 8.28 40.64 -19.76
N LEU A 159 7.20 39.99 -19.32
CA LEU A 159 6.00 39.79 -20.14
C LEU A 159 5.29 41.12 -20.42
N GLU A 160 5.23 41.99 -19.43
CA GLU A 160 4.72 43.35 -19.60
C GLU A 160 5.55 44.13 -20.63
N GLU A 161 6.88 44.05 -20.54
CA GLU A 161 7.80 44.69 -21.49
C GLU A 161 7.67 44.09 -22.91
N ILE A 162 7.55 42.77 -23.04
CA ILE A 162 7.28 42.08 -24.31
C ILE A 162 5.99 42.58 -24.96
N CYS A 163 4.92 42.74 -24.17
CA CYS A 163 3.64 43.25 -24.66
C CYS A 163 3.74 44.73 -25.04
N LYS A 164 4.37 45.57 -24.20
CA LYS A 164 4.60 47.01 -24.47
C LYS A 164 5.42 47.24 -25.74
N LEU A 165 6.45 46.44 -25.97
CA LEU A 165 7.29 46.50 -27.16
C LEU A 165 6.60 45.91 -28.41
N GLY A 166 5.42 45.31 -28.27
CA GLY A 166 4.70 44.67 -29.38
C GLY A 166 5.43 43.47 -29.96
N VAL A 167 6.23 42.78 -29.14
CA VAL A 167 6.90 41.52 -29.48
C VAL A 167 5.83 40.49 -29.84
N ILE A 168 4.87 40.29 -28.93
CA ILE A 168 3.66 39.49 -29.12
C ILE A 168 2.46 40.43 -29.34
N LYS A 169 1.58 40.09 -30.27
CA LYS A 169 0.39 40.86 -30.66
C LYS A 169 -0.86 39.99 -30.69
N VAL A 170 -2.01 40.65 -30.64
CA VAL A 170 -3.30 39.99 -30.90
C VAL A 170 -3.28 39.37 -32.30
N SER A 171 -3.85 38.17 -32.41
CA SER A 171 -3.84 37.29 -33.59
C SER A 171 -2.54 36.54 -33.86
N ASP A 172 -1.46 36.78 -33.09
CA ASP A 172 -0.27 35.94 -33.18
C ASP A 172 -0.60 34.52 -32.72
N GLU A 173 0.03 33.55 -33.36
CA GLU A 173 0.05 32.18 -32.88
C GLU A 173 1.38 31.92 -32.17
N LEU A 174 1.30 31.41 -30.95
CA LEU A 174 2.44 31.05 -30.13
C LEU A 174 2.58 29.53 -30.17
N HIS A 175 3.71 29.05 -30.67
CA HIS A 175 3.99 27.62 -30.84
C HIS A 175 5.20 27.23 -30.01
N ILE A 176 5.15 26.06 -29.38
CA ILE A 176 6.33 25.51 -28.68
C ILE A 176 6.99 24.51 -29.61
N LYS A 177 8.25 24.76 -29.97
CA LYS A 177 9.04 23.86 -30.80
C LYS A 177 10.15 23.24 -29.96
N LYS A 178 9.92 22.03 -29.44
CA LYS A 178 10.95 21.21 -28.81
C LYS A 178 11.41 20.11 -29.76
N GLY A 179 12.72 19.99 -29.95
CA GLY A 179 13.34 18.87 -30.64
C GLY A 179 13.29 17.64 -29.77
N TYR A 180 12.68 16.58 -30.26
CA TYR A 180 12.68 15.27 -29.63
C TYR A 180 14.07 14.67 -29.73
N SER A 181 14.64 14.22 -28.62
CA SER A 181 15.90 13.46 -28.63
C SER A 181 15.74 12.06 -29.23
N GLU A 182 14.52 11.53 -29.36
CA GLU A 182 14.30 10.12 -29.77
C GLU A 182 13.25 9.90 -30.88
N ASP A 183 12.47 10.89 -31.32
CA ASP A 183 11.50 10.70 -32.43
C ASP A 183 11.09 12.01 -33.15
N PRO A 184 11.43 12.25 -34.43
CA PRO A 184 11.43 13.58 -35.05
C PRO A 184 10.07 14.07 -35.57
N LYS A 185 8.94 13.65 -34.99
CA LYS A 185 7.62 14.16 -35.41
C LYS A 185 7.26 15.42 -34.60
N PRO A 186 7.44 16.64 -35.14
CA PRO A 186 7.09 17.87 -34.44
C PRO A 186 5.60 17.89 -34.13
N VAL A 187 5.23 17.81 -32.84
CA VAL A 187 3.86 18.11 -32.43
C VAL A 187 3.73 19.64 -32.46
N LYS A 188 2.94 20.16 -33.40
CA LYS A 188 2.60 21.59 -33.45
C LYS A 188 1.57 21.88 -32.36
N ILE A 189 2.06 22.16 -31.16
CA ILE A 189 1.24 22.65 -30.06
C ILE A 189 1.32 24.17 -30.08
N GLY A 190 0.18 24.81 -30.28
CA GLY A 190 0.12 26.26 -30.28
C GLY A 190 -1.21 26.80 -29.81
N CYS A 191 -1.19 28.08 -29.46
CA CYS A 191 -2.36 28.85 -29.09
C CYS A 191 -2.37 30.16 -29.89
N ARG A 192 -3.54 30.75 -30.07
CA ARG A 192 -3.71 32.06 -30.70
C ARG A 192 -4.01 33.10 -29.64
N VAL A 193 -3.31 34.22 -29.69
CA VAL A 193 -3.55 35.37 -28.81
C VAL A 193 -4.83 36.08 -29.26
N ILE A 194 -5.83 36.16 -28.38
CA ILE A 194 -7.13 36.78 -28.68
C ILE A 194 -7.35 38.11 -27.96
N GLY A 195 -6.53 38.42 -26.95
CA GLY A 195 -6.56 39.70 -26.26
C GLY A 195 -5.29 39.92 -25.45
N ILE A 196 -4.87 41.18 -25.32
CA ILE A 196 -3.74 41.61 -24.49
C ILE A 196 -4.23 42.79 -23.67
N ASP A 197 -4.08 42.72 -22.36
CA ASP A 197 -4.41 43.79 -21.42
C ASP A 197 -3.29 43.90 -20.38
N ASN A 198 -2.59 45.04 -20.37
CA ASN A 198 -1.52 45.36 -19.43
C ASN A 198 -0.53 44.23 -19.17
N GLY A 199 -0.07 43.54 -20.21
CA GLY A 199 0.92 42.45 -20.11
C GLY A 199 0.35 41.08 -19.70
N ILE A 200 -0.96 40.99 -19.52
CA ILE A 200 -1.72 39.74 -19.41
C ILE A 200 -2.31 39.47 -20.78
N PHE A 201 -2.20 38.25 -21.30
CA PHE A 201 -2.87 37.91 -22.55
C PHE A 201 -3.78 36.72 -22.42
N THR A 202 -4.89 36.80 -23.15
CA THR A 202 -5.87 35.72 -23.28
C THR A 202 -5.55 34.97 -24.56
N VAL A 203 -5.42 33.66 -24.45
CA VAL A 203 -5.16 32.76 -25.59
C VAL A 203 -6.30 31.77 -25.77
N THR A 204 -6.47 31.31 -27.01
CA THR A 204 -7.30 30.16 -27.34
C THR A 204 -6.43 29.06 -27.92
N LEU A 205 -6.70 27.80 -27.58
CA LEU A 205 -5.95 26.68 -28.13
C LEU A 205 -6.23 26.52 -29.65
N ILE A 206 -5.20 26.21 -30.45
CA ILE A 206 -5.37 25.99 -31.89
C ILE A 206 -5.86 24.56 -32.12
N GLY A 207 -6.90 24.39 -32.94
CA GLY A 207 -7.47 23.08 -33.31
C GLY A 207 -8.43 22.48 -32.29
N TYR A 208 -8.67 23.18 -31.18
CA TYR A 208 -9.70 22.86 -30.18
C TYR A 208 -10.49 24.14 -29.95
N ASP A 209 -11.57 24.30 -30.71
CA ASP A 209 -12.45 25.45 -30.54
C ASP A 209 -13.04 25.39 -29.13
N GLU A 210 -12.95 26.51 -28.40
CA GLU A 210 -13.56 26.83 -27.09
C GLU A 210 -12.64 26.92 -25.86
N GLU A 211 -11.44 26.32 -25.83
CA GLU A 211 -10.60 26.44 -24.62
C GLU A 211 -9.78 27.74 -24.57
N ARG A 212 -10.19 28.64 -23.67
CA ARG A 212 -9.50 29.91 -23.39
C ARG A 212 -8.67 29.83 -22.10
N LYS A 213 -7.54 30.51 -22.09
CA LYS A 213 -6.68 30.62 -20.91
C LYS A 213 -6.12 32.04 -20.75
N ILE A 214 -6.10 32.51 -19.51
CA ILE A 214 -5.41 33.75 -19.11
C ILE A 214 -3.96 33.39 -18.79
N ILE A 215 -3.03 34.15 -19.36
CA ILE A 215 -1.59 33.94 -19.24
C ILE A 215 -0.94 35.18 -18.63
N THR A 216 -0.24 34.98 -17.52
CA THR A 216 0.47 36.02 -16.77
C THR A 216 1.99 35.85 -16.78
N SER A 217 2.52 34.74 -17.31
CA SER A 217 3.95 34.52 -17.59
C SER A 217 4.12 33.52 -18.73
N LEU A 218 5.21 33.66 -19.50
CA LEU A 218 5.60 32.70 -20.54
C LEU A 218 5.87 31.30 -19.99
N VAL A 219 6.34 31.19 -18.74
CA VAL A 219 6.55 29.89 -18.07
C VAL A 219 5.22 29.15 -17.92
N LEU A 220 4.18 29.85 -17.47
CA LEU A 220 2.85 29.28 -17.28
C LEU A 220 2.19 28.91 -18.61
N LEU A 221 2.43 29.69 -19.67
CA LEU A 221 2.03 29.34 -21.02
C LEU A 221 2.67 28.03 -21.47
N GLU A 222 3.99 27.90 -21.29
CA GLU A 222 4.73 26.69 -21.67
C GLU A 222 4.20 25.46 -20.93
N ILE A 223 4.05 25.56 -19.60
CA ILE A 223 3.53 24.46 -18.76
C ILE A 223 2.11 24.07 -19.17
N TRP A 224 1.23 25.04 -19.37
CA TRP A 224 -0.17 24.77 -19.74
C TRP A 224 -0.25 24.01 -21.07
N LEU A 225 0.49 24.46 -22.09
CA LEU A 225 0.54 23.80 -23.40
C LEU A 225 1.14 22.38 -23.31
N LEU A 226 2.19 22.15 -22.50
CA LEU A 226 2.76 20.81 -22.34
C LEU A 226 1.82 19.84 -21.60
N ASN A 227 1.15 20.31 -20.56
CA ASN A 227 0.19 19.51 -19.79
C ASN A 227 -1.02 19.10 -20.64
N LYS A 228 -1.53 20.01 -21.48
CA LYS A 228 -2.69 19.75 -22.32
C LYS A 228 -2.51 18.57 -23.27
N PHE A 229 -1.28 18.34 -23.72
CA PHE A 229 -0.95 17.26 -24.64
C PHE A 229 -0.25 16.08 -23.95
N ASN A 230 -0.32 16.00 -22.60
CA ASN A 230 0.28 14.93 -21.80
C ASN A 230 1.79 14.73 -22.04
N LEU A 231 2.52 15.81 -22.33
CA LEU A 231 3.97 15.77 -22.61
C LEU A 231 4.84 15.94 -21.34
N ASP A 232 4.24 15.88 -20.16
CA ASP A 232 4.80 16.31 -18.87
C ASP A 232 5.94 15.40 -18.31
N LYS A 233 5.97 14.11 -18.67
CA LYS A 233 6.89 13.14 -18.01
C LYS A 233 8.34 13.13 -18.54
N GLN A 234 8.58 13.51 -19.80
CA GLN A 234 9.89 13.37 -20.45
C GLN A 234 10.55 14.73 -20.77
N TYR A 235 9.79 15.83 -20.69
CA TYR A 235 10.19 17.12 -21.28
C TYR A 235 10.11 18.32 -20.34
N ARG A 236 9.91 18.11 -19.02
CA ARG A 236 10.23 19.14 -18.01
C ARG A 236 11.75 19.27 -17.96
N PRO A 237 12.34 20.40 -18.39
CA PRO A 237 13.76 20.63 -18.18
C PRO A 237 14.01 20.70 -16.66
N LYS A 238 15.10 20.08 -16.19
CA LYS A 238 15.51 20.14 -14.77
C LYS A 238 15.69 21.58 -14.24
N TYR A 239 15.83 22.56 -15.14
CA TYR A 239 15.99 23.99 -14.83
C TYR A 239 15.11 24.84 -15.76
N TYR A 240 14.08 25.48 -15.19
CA TYR A 240 13.29 26.52 -15.86
C TYR A 240 14.05 27.84 -15.78
N SER A 241 14.75 28.23 -16.85
CA SER A 241 15.41 29.55 -16.86
C SER A 241 15.06 30.44 -18.05
N ARG A 242 14.49 29.91 -19.16
CA ARG A 242 14.29 30.68 -20.41
C ARG A 242 13.11 30.19 -21.28
N PRO A 243 11.85 30.40 -20.86
CA PRO A 243 10.67 30.03 -21.67
C PRO A 243 10.57 30.82 -22.99
N ASP A 244 11.18 32.01 -23.05
CA ASP A 244 11.22 32.91 -24.21
C ASP A 244 12.08 32.41 -25.38
N GLU A 245 12.98 31.44 -25.12
CA GLU A 245 13.73 30.75 -26.16
C GLU A 245 12.93 29.61 -26.80
N ASN A 246 11.88 29.13 -26.10
CA ASN A 246 11.13 27.92 -26.47
C ASN A 246 9.82 28.20 -27.20
N ILE A 247 9.39 29.46 -27.22
CA ILE A 247 8.11 29.89 -27.80
C ILE A 247 8.41 30.66 -29.08
N ASP A 248 7.98 30.08 -30.20
CA ASP A 248 8.01 30.69 -31.53
C ASP A 248 6.74 31.51 -31.78
N ILE A 249 6.89 32.64 -32.45
CA ILE A 249 5.79 33.54 -32.81
C ILE A 249 5.52 33.39 -34.31
N ILE A 250 4.32 32.97 -34.66
CA ILE A 250 3.81 32.99 -36.05
C ILE A 250 2.83 34.15 -36.17
N ARG A 251 3.10 35.08 -37.08
CA ARG A 251 2.25 36.24 -37.34
C ARG A 251 1.78 36.21 -38.78
N ASN A 252 0.47 36.15 -38.98
CA ASN A 252 -0.13 36.07 -40.33
C ASN A 252 0.45 34.93 -41.20
N GLY A 253 0.85 33.82 -40.58
CA GLY A 253 1.48 32.68 -41.27
C GLY A 253 3.00 32.79 -41.47
N GLU A 254 3.62 33.90 -41.10
CA GLU A 254 5.08 34.09 -41.17
C GLU A 254 5.75 33.77 -39.82
N ASP A 255 6.90 33.08 -39.88
CA ASP A 255 7.72 32.78 -38.71
C ASP A 255 8.55 34.01 -38.31
N MET A 256 8.22 34.60 -37.15
CA MET A 256 8.89 35.77 -36.60
C MET A 256 10.11 35.37 -35.73
N GLY A 257 10.38 34.07 -35.56
CA GLY A 257 11.33 33.51 -34.62
C GLY A 257 10.79 33.47 -33.18
N ASN A 258 11.66 33.05 -32.25
CA ASN A 258 11.30 32.96 -30.84
C ASN A 258 11.16 34.34 -30.16
N VAL A 259 10.41 34.34 -29.06
CA VAL A 259 10.12 35.54 -28.26
C VAL A 259 11.40 36.30 -27.90
N LYS A 260 12.45 35.60 -27.47
CA LYS A 260 13.74 36.21 -27.11
C LYS A 260 14.41 36.93 -28.27
N LYS A 261 14.46 36.31 -29.44
CA LYS A 261 15.05 36.88 -30.66
C LYS A 261 14.28 38.16 -31.04
N ARG A 262 12.96 38.08 -31.05
CA ARG A 262 12.11 39.20 -31.44
C ARG A 262 12.17 40.36 -30.45
N TYR A 263 12.22 40.06 -29.15
CA TYR A 263 12.47 41.05 -28.10
C TYR A 263 13.80 41.78 -28.30
N LYS A 264 14.89 41.06 -28.61
CA LYS A 264 16.20 41.67 -28.90
C LYS A 264 16.20 42.53 -30.15
N GLU A 265 15.45 42.17 -31.19
CA GLU A 265 15.32 42.96 -32.42
C GLU A 265 14.61 44.28 -32.18
N LEU A 266 13.54 44.27 -31.38
CA LEU A 266 12.72 45.45 -31.11
C LEU A 266 13.28 46.38 -30.03
N LYS A 267 14.23 45.89 -29.22
CA LYS A 267 14.93 46.67 -28.19
C LYS A 267 16.17 47.42 -28.71
N LYS A 268 16.58 47.18 -29.96
CA LYS A 268 17.65 47.91 -30.66
C LYS A 268 17.10 49.17 -31.32
#